data_AF-A0A1I4JJF0-F1
#
_entry.id   AF-A0A1I4JJF0-F1
#
_cell.length_a   1.000
_cell.length_b   1.000
_cell.length_c   1.000
_cell.angle_alpha   90.00
_cell.angle_beta   90.00
_cell.angle_gamma   90.00
#
_symmetry.space_group_name_H-M   'P 1'
#
loop_
_entity.id
_entity.type
_entity.pdbx_description
1 polymer ?
#
loop_
_entity_poly.entity_id
_entity_poly.type
_entity_poly.pdbx_seq_one_letter_code
_entity_poly.pdbx_strand_id
1 'polypeptide(L)'
;MTTLTAAERVRTRASWLATHAAIATVLTLAPGVVYYYVADEFVGVLLGLLLAALALASLVASLVGGFVANARKRAQMEAKPIANVSKVARERGRD
;
A
#
# COMPACT_ATOMS: atom_id res chain seq x y z
N MET A 1 -12.39 3.33 22.91
CA MET A 1 -11.99 3.19 21.49
C MET A 1 -10.48 3.10 21.44
N THR A 2 -9.93 1.92 21.11
CA THR A 2 -8.49 1.72 21.00
C THR A 2 -7.98 2.44 19.75
N THR A 3 -7.24 3.53 19.97
CA THR A 3 -6.54 4.25 18.92
C THR A 3 -5.45 3.34 18.34
N LEU A 4 -5.76 2.70 17.21
CA LEU A 4 -4.78 1.93 16.44
C LEU A 4 -3.53 2.79 16.19
N THR A 5 -2.37 2.20 16.45
CA THR A 5 -1.08 2.83 16.13
C THR A 5 -1.01 3.11 14.62
N ALA A 6 -0.13 4.04 14.23
CA ALA A 6 0.06 4.34 12.81
C ALA A 6 0.45 3.10 11.99
N ALA A 7 1.25 2.20 12.57
CA ALA A 7 1.66 0.93 11.94
C ALA A 7 0.48 -0.02 11.75
N GLU A 8 -0.39 -0.18 12.75
CA GLU A 8 -1.58 -1.03 12.63
C GLU A 8 -2.56 -0.49 11.58
N ARG A 9 -2.76 0.82 11.49
CA ARG A 9 -3.60 1.41 10.43
C ARG A 9 -3.08 1.13 9.03
N VAL A 10 -1.76 1.19 8.81
CA VAL A 10 -1.17 0.85 7.51
C VAL A 10 -1.34 -0.64 7.22
N ARG A 11 -1.11 -1.52 8.22
CA ARG A 11 -1.27 -2.96 8.07
C ARG A 11 -2.72 -3.36 7.77
N THR A 12 -3.70 -2.75 8.44
CA THR A 12 -5.14 -2.98 8.19
C THR A 12 -5.57 -2.48 6.81
N ARG A 13 -5.04 -1.34 6.34
CA ARG A 13 -5.33 -0.86 4.97
C ARG A 13 -4.69 -1.77 3.92
N ALA A 14 -3.45 -2.20 4.12
CA ALA A 14 -2.76 -3.11 3.22
C ALA A 14 -3.46 -4.48 3.16
N SER A 15 -3.90 -5.03 4.30
CA SER A 15 -4.64 -6.29 4.32
C SER A 15 -6.00 -6.15 3.62
N TRP A 16 -6.71 -5.05 3.85
CA TRP A 16 -7.97 -4.76 3.16
C TRP A 16 -7.77 -4.69 1.65
N LEU A 17 -6.74 -3.98 1.18
CA LEU A 17 -6.44 -3.82 -0.25
C LEU A 17 -5.99 -5.15 -0.89
N ALA A 18 -5.21 -5.94 -0.16
CA ALA A 18 -4.81 -7.28 -0.59
C ALA A 18 -6.02 -8.22 -0.73
N THR A 19 -6.95 -8.20 0.23
CA THR A 19 -8.18 -8.99 0.15
C THR A 19 -9.03 -8.59 -1.06
N HIS A 20 -9.18 -7.29 -1.33
CA HIS A 20 -9.95 -6.82 -2.48
C HIS A 20 -9.27 -7.17 -3.81
N ALA A 21 -7.95 -7.06 -3.89
CA ALA A 21 -7.18 -7.48 -5.06
C ALA A 21 -7.32 -8.99 -5.30
N ALA A 22 -7.27 -9.81 -4.24
CA ALA A 22 -7.47 -11.25 -4.33
C ALA A 22 -8.89 -11.60 -4.81
N ILE A 23 -9.92 -10.96 -4.24
CA ILE A 23 -11.32 -11.16 -4.66
C ILE A 23 -11.50 -10.76 -6.12
N ALA A 24 -11.00 -9.60 -6.53
CA ALA A 24 -11.08 -9.14 -7.92
C ALA A 24 -10.37 -10.10 -8.88
N THR A 25 -9.21 -10.63 -8.49
CA THR A 25 -8.45 -11.63 -9.27
C THR A 25 -9.27 -12.91 -9.45
N VAL A 26 -9.90 -13.41 -8.39
CA VAL A 26 -10.74 -14.62 -8.49
C VAL A 26 -11.97 -14.37 -9.35
N LEU A 27 -12.67 -13.24 -9.17
CA LEU A 27 -13.87 -12.90 -9.95
C LEU A 27 -13.59 -12.70 -11.44
N THR A 28 -12.41 -12.20 -11.79
CA THR A 28 -12.01 -11.95 -13.19
C THR A 28 -11.54 -13.22 -13.90
N LEU A 29 -10.89 -14.14 -13.19
CA LEU A 29 -10.36 -15.38 -13.78
C LEU A 29 -11.35 -16.55 -13.74
N ALA A 30 -12.10 -16.71 -12.65
CA ALA A 30 -12.93 -17.92 -12.45
C ALA A 30 -13.96 -18.15 -13.57
N PRO A 31 -14.72 -17.15 -14.06
CA PRO A 31 -15.66 -17.36 -15.16
C PRO A 31 -14.96 -17.75 -16.46
N GLY A 32 -13.81 -17.14 -16.75
CA GLY A 32 -13.02 -17.43 -17.95
C GLY A 32 -12.49 -18.86 -17.93
N VAL A 33 -11.97 -19.32 -16.78
CA VAL A 33 -11.47 -20.70 -16.63
C VAL A 33 -12.59 -21.72 -16.74
N VAL A 34 -13.75 -21.48 -16.11
CA VAL A 34 -14.91 -22.38 -16.20
C VAL A 34 -15.40 -22.45 -17.65
N TYR A 35 -15.53 -21.31 -18.32
CA TYR A 35 -15.96 -21.26 -19.71
C TYR A 35 -14.98 -21.97 -20.65
N TYR A 36 -13.67 -21.82 -20.42
CA TYR A 36 -12.64 -22.54 -21.17
C TYR A 36 -12.85 -24.07 -21.11
N TYR A 37 -13.13 -24.63 -19.93
CA TYR A 37 -13.40 -26.08 -19.81
C TYR A 37 -14.68 -26.54 -20.51
N VAL A 38 -15.64 -25.64 -20.77
CA VAL A 38 -16.92 -25.98 -21.40
C VAL A 38 -16.88 -25.78 -22.92
N ALA A 39 -16.24 -24.70 -23.38
CA ALA A 39 -16.27 -24.25 -24.77
C ALA A 39 -14.93 -24.42 -25.50
N ASP A 40 -13.85 -24.81 -24.80
CA ASP A 40 -12.47 -24.86 -25.30
C ASP A 40 -11.97 -23.52 -25.91
N GLU A 41 -12.54 -22.42 -25.42
CA GLU A 41 -12.23 -21.06 -25.86
C GLU A 41 -11.39 -20.30 -24.82
N PHE A 42 -10.24 -19.78 -25.24
CA PHE A 42 -9.27 -19.13 -24.36
C PHE A 42 -9.49 -17.62 -24.16
N VAL A 43 -10.34 -16.99 -24.98
CA VAL A 43 -10.48 -15.52 -25.02
C VAL A 43 -10.90 -14.95 -23.66
N GLY A 44 -11.81 -15.62 -22.95
CA GLY A 44 -12.26 -15.21 -21.62
C GLY A 44 -11.16 -15.29 -20.55
N VAL A 45 -10.29 -16.31 -20.63
CA VAL A 45 -9.14 -16.47 -19.73
C VAL A 45 -8.10 -15.36 -19.95
N LEU A 46 -7.82 -15.03 -21.21
CA LEU A 46 -6.86 -13.98 -21.57
C LEU A 46 -7.34 -12.59 -21.12
N LEU A 47 -8.63 -12.28 -21.32
CA LEU A 47 -9.23 -11.04 -20.82
C LEU A 47 -9.24 -11.00 -19.28
N GLY A 48 -9.56 -12.11 -18.62
CA GLY A 48 -9.50 -12.24 -17.16
C GLY A 48 -8.10 -12.03 -16.60
N LEU A 49 -7.07 -12.58 -17.26
CA LEU A 49 -5.65 -12.39 -16.90
C LEU A 49 -5.24 -10.92 -16.94
N LEU A 50 -5.65 -10.17 -17.97
CA LEU A 50 -5.35 -8.74 -18.08
C LEU A 50 -5.97 -7.94 -16.92
N LEU A 51 -7.22 -8.23 -16.57
CA LEU A 51 -7.92 -7.57 -15.46
C LEU A 51 -7.30 -7.94 -14.10
N ALA A 52 -6.95 -9.21 -13.89
CA ALA A 52 -6.23 -9.66 -12.71
C ALA A 52 -4.87 -8.97 -12.56
N ALA A 53 -4.10 -8.86 -13.65
CA ALA A 53 -2.83 -8.16 -13.67
C ALA A 53 -2.99 -6.68 -13.29
N LEU A 54 -4.03 -6.01 -13.80
CA LEU A 54 -4.34 -4.62 -13.45
C LEU A 54 -4.69 -4.45 -11.96
N ALA A 55 -5.48 -5.37 -11.39
CA ALA A 55 -5.83 -5.36 -9.98
C ALA A 55 -4.59 -5.53 -9.09
N LEU A 56 -3.70 -6.45 -9.44
CA LEU A 56 -2.43 -6.68 -8.73
C LEU A 56 -1.46 -5.50 -8.89
N ALA A 57 -1.34 -4.93 -10.09
CA ALA A 57 -0.53 -3.74 -10.32
C ALA A 57 -1.00 -2.56 -9.46
N SER A 58 -2.32 -2.39 -9.31
CA SER A 58 -2.90 -1.36 -8.44
C SER A 58 -2.55 -1.56 -6.97
N LEU A 59 -2.54 -2.81 -6.49
CA LEU A 59 -2.08 -3.15 -5.14
C LEU A 59 -0.60 -2.79 -4.96
N VAL A 60 0.25 -3.18 -5.91
CA VAL A 60 1.69 -2.88 -5.87
C VAL A 60 1.95 -1.38 -5.87
N ALA A 61 1.28 -0.62 -6.73
CA ALA A 61 1.39 0.84 -6.78
C ALA A 61 0.99 1.48 -5.43
N SER A 62 -0.07 0.99 -4.79
CA SER A 62 -0.50 1.45 -3.47
C SER A 62 0.54 1.18 -2.39
N LEU A 63 1.14 -0.03 -2.39
CA LEU A 63 2.19 -0.41 -1.44
C LEU A 63 3.45 0.44 -1.62
N VAL A 64 3.92 0.60 -2.86
CA VAL A 64 5.10 1.42 -3.18
C VAL A 64 4.86 2.88 -2.83
N GLY A 65 3.70 3.44 -3.17
CA GLY A 65 3.32 4.81 -2.81
C GLY A 65 3.33 5.03 -1.30
N GLY A 66 2.81 4.07 -0.52
CA GLY A 66 2.86 4.09 0.94
C GLY A 66 4.29 4.07 1.49
N PHE A 67 5.17 3.24 0.92
CA PHE A 67 6.59 3.18 1.29
C PHE A 67 7.32 4.49 1.01
N VAL A 68 7.13 5.06 -0.18
CA VAL A 68 7.76 6.34 -0.59
C VAL A 68 7.27 7.49 0.29
N ALA A 69 5.97 7.58 0.56
CA ALA A 69 5.42 8.60 1.44
C ALA A 69 6.00 8.50 2.87
N ASN A 70 6.15 7.27 3.38
CA ASN A 70 6.75 7.02 4.69
C ASN A 70 8.24 7.40 4.71
N ALA A 71 9.00 7.06 3.66
CA ALA A 71 10.40 7.42 3.52
C ALA A 71 10.60 8.94 3.45
N ARG A 72 9.77 9.66 2.67
CA ARG A 72 9.79 11.13 2.61
C ARG A 72 9.48 11.76 3.97
N LYS A 73 8.52 11.22 4.72
CA LYS A 73 8.18 11.72 6.05
C LYS A 73 9.31 11.53 7.06
N ARG A 74 10.05 10.41 6.98
CA ARG A 74 11.26 10.19 7.79
C ARG A 74 12.37 11.17 7.42
N ALA A 75 12.65 11.34 6.13
CA ALA A 75 13.66 12.29 5.66
C ALA A 75 13.35 13.74 6.10
N GLN A 76 12.09 14.16 6.10
CA GLN A 76 11.69 15.49 6.59
C GLN A 76 11.81 15.65 8.12
N MET A 77 11.68 14.56 8.88
CA MET A 77 11.87 14.58 10.33
C MET A 77 13.35 14.55 10.73
N GLU A 78 14.19 13.82 9.99
CA GLU A 78 15.65 13.87 10.15
C GLU A 78 16.24 15.22 9.69
N ALA A 79 15.66 15.84 8.67
CA ALA A 79 16.08 17.15 8.18
C ALA A 79 15.60 18.34 9.05
N LYS A 80 14.79 18.12 10.09
CA LYS A 80 14.56 19.16 11.12
C LYS A 80 15.78 19.14 12.04
N PRO A 81 16.73 20.08 11.89
CA PRO A 81 17.92 20.05 12.70
C PRO A 81 17.52 20.33 14.13
N ILE A 82 18.24 19.72 15.05
CA ILE A 82 18.28 19.96 16.50
C ILE A 82 18.84 21.39 16.77
N ALA A 83 18.50 22.39 15.95
CA ALA A 83 18.94 23.77 16.06
C ALA A 83 18.23 24.51 17.22
N ASN A 84 17.10 23.98 17.71
CA ASN A 84 16.37 24.57 18.84
C ASN A 84 16.84 24.07 20.22
N VAL A 85 17.63 23.00 20.31
CA VAL A 85 18.10 22.52 21.62
C VAL A 85 19.37 23.26 22.06
N SER A 86 20.20 23.72 21.12
CA SER A 86 21.40 24.51 21.44
C SER A 86 21.12 25.98 21.74
N LYS A 87 19.98 26.54 21.30
CA LYS A 87 19.59 27.93 21.62
C LYS A 87 19.07 28.07 23.05
N VAL A 88 18.24 27.13 23.51
CA VAL A 88 17.65 27.15 24.86
C VAL A 88 18.71 26.88 25.95
N ALA A 89 19.68 26.00 25.67
CA ALA A 89 20.78 25.73 26.62
C ALA A 89 21.74 26.92 26.78
N ARG A 90 21.88 27.78 25.76
CA ARG A 90 22.79 28.94 25.79
C ARG A 90 22.23 30.14 26.54
N GLU A 91 20.90 30.24 26.65
CA GLU A 91 20.25 31.31 27.43
C GLU A 91 20.18 30.98 28.92
N ARG A 92 20.10 29.69 29.30
CA ARG A 92 19.97 29.27 30.71
C ARG A 92 21.28 29.17 31.52
N GLY A 93 22.43 29.39 30.88
CA GLY A 93 23.74 29.41 31.53
C GLY A 93 24.33 30.82 31.70
N ARG A 94 23.51 31.86 31.50
CA ARG A 94 23.92 33.27 31.53
C ARG A 94 23.17 34.10 32.59
N ASP A 95 22.39 33.45 33.44
CA ASP A 95 21.82 33.99 34.68
C ASP A 95 22.56 33.35 35.87
#